data_AF-A0A484MZW8-F1
#
_entry.id   AF-A0A484MZW8-F1
#
_cell.length_a   1.000
_cell.length_b   1.000
_cell.length_c   1.000
_cell.angle_alpha   90.00
_cell.angle_beta   90.00
_cell.angle_gamma   90.00
#
_symmetry.space_group_name_H-M   'P 1'
#
loop_
_entity.id
_entity.type
_entity.pdbx_description
1 polymer ?
#
loop_
_entity_poly.entity_id
_entity_poly.type
_entity_poly.pdbx_seq_one_letter_code
_entity_poly.pdbx_strand_id
1 'polypeptide(L)'
;MAKWQEEYGAIGDGAEQYDEAAMAMDEEMTSEGMSTSTGSVSKMVKKDRLAEAVTSFANSFNDYVQSKINMTSKASGKEIYDVVSKVDGILRHQVLKVVKKFMNMPDEFQMLKDLHEDEKLDWILLWSEE
;
A
#
# COMPACT_ATOMS: atom_id res chain seq x y z
N MET A 1 -32.27 17.76 8.69
CA MET A 1 -31.85 17.86 7.29
C MET A 1 -31.37 19.29 7.05
N ALA A 2 -30.07 19.49 6.89
CA ALA A 2 -29.52 20.78 6.47
C ALA A 2 -28.71 20.55 5.19
N LYS A 3 -29.24 21.10 4.10
CA LYS A 3 -28.67 21.15 2.76
C LYS A 3 -27.74 22.36 2.71
N TRP A 4 -26.47 22.14 2.35
CA TRP A 4 -25.55 23.21 1.98
C TRP A 4 -25.07 22.93 0.55
N GLN A 5 -25.71 23.61 -0.40
CA GLN A 5 -25.07 23.99 -1.66
C GLN A 5 -24.37 25.31 -1.40
N GLU A 6 -23.10 25.40 -1.76
CA GLU A 6 -22.50 26.69 -2.12
C GLU A 6 -21.49 26.47 -3.24
N GLU A 7 -21.76 27.17 -4.33
CA GLU A 7 -21.13 27.21 -5.64
C GLU A 7 -20.47 28.59 -5.72
N TYR A 8 -19.15 28.68 -5.92
CA TYR A 8 -18.44 29.81 -6.54
C TYR A 8 -17.02 29.31 -6.89
N GLY A 9 -16.39 29.60 -8.02
CA GLY A 9 -16.70 30.49 -9.13
C GLY A 9 -15.67 30.30 -10.25
N ALA A 10 -15.97 30.88 -11.40
CA ALA A 10 -15.23 30.81 -12.64
C ALA A 10 -13.84 31.47 -12.58
N ILE A 11 -12.83 30.77 -13.12
CA ILE A 11 -11.56 31.27 -13.64
C ILE A 11 -11.39 30.47 -14.94
N GLY A 12 -11.32 31.02 -16.15
CA GLY A 12 -10.81 32.31 -16.58
C GLY A 12 -10.00 31.98 -17.83
N ASP A 13 -10.59 32.26 -18.99
CA ASP A 13 -10.02 32.10 -20.32
C ASP A 13 -8.77 32.99 -20.45
N GLY A 14 -7.67 32.43 -20.97
CA GLY A 14 -6.36 33.08 -20.98
C GLY A 14 -5.50 32.53 -22.12
N ALA A 15 -5.79 33.03 -23.32
CA ALA A 15 -4.99 32.82 -24.52
C ALA A 15 -3.67 33.61 -24.44
N GLU A 16 -2.54 32.93 -24.61
CA GLU A 16 -1.25 33.56 -24.91
C GLU A 16 -0.61 32.81 -26.07
N GLN A 17 -0.70 33.44 -27.25
CA GLN A 17 -0.02 33.08 -28.48
C GLN A 17 1.43 33.61 -28.38
N TYR A 18 2.42 32.75 -28.67
CA TYR A 18 3.76 33.21 -29.04
C TYR A 18 3.98 32.86 -30.51
N ASP A 19 3.87 33.89 -31.34
CA ASP A 19 4.42 33.92 -32.69
C ASP A 19 5.92 34.26 -32.63
N GLU A 20 6.62 33.93 -33.71
CA GLU A 20 7.89 34.54 -34.16
C GLU A 20 9.22 33.92 -33.68
N ALA A 21 9.84 33.11 -34.55
CA ALA A 21 11.02 33.54 -35.30
C ALA A 21 11.43 32.48 -36.32
N ALA A 22 11.37 32.88 -37.59
CA ALA A 22 11.87 32.13 -38.73
C ALA A 22 13.40 31.94 -38.66
N MET A 23 13.87 30.72 -38.93
CA MET A 23 15.13 30.53 -39.63
C MET A 23 14.91 29.56 -40.78
N ALA A 24 14.70 30.16 -41.95
CA ALA A 24 14.95 29.54 -43.22
C ALA A 24 16.46 29.31 -43.35
N MET A 25 16.87 28.07 -43.55
CA MET A 25 17.91 27.79 -44.53
C MET A 25 17.44 26.62 -45.40
N ASP A 26 17.33 26.99 -46.66
CA ASP A 26 17.11 26.21 -47.85
C ASP A 26 18.33 25.30 -48.04
N GLU A 27 18.13 23.99 -48.04
CA GLU A 27 19.11 23.08 -48.65
C GLU A 27 18.36 22.12 -49.57
N GLU A 28 18.20 22.63 -50.79
CA GLU A 28 17.90 21.92 -52.03
C GLU A 28 18.74 20.63 -52.13
N MET A 29 18.09 19.48 -51.94
CA MET A 29 18.56 18.22 -52.48
C MET A 29 17.44 17.64 -53.35
N THR A 30 17.65 17.80 -54.65
CA THR A 30 16.94 17.16 -55.74
C THR A 30 16.83 15.63 -55.53
N SER A 31 15.61 15.09 -55.56
CA SER A 31 15.30 13.94 -56.43
C SER A 31 13.80 13.66 -56.43
N GLU A 32 13.25 13.61 -57.63
CA GLU A 32 11.89 13.18 -57.95
C GLU A 32 11.61 11.77 -57.40
N GLY A 33 10.46 11.62 -56.74
CA GLY A 33 10.06 10.34 -56.17
C GLY A 33 8.62 10.38 -55.66
N MET A 34 7.67 10.38 -56.59
CA MET A 34 6.27 10.13 -56.30
C MET A 34 6.12 8.76 -55.61
N SER A 35 5.70 8.76 -54.35
CA SER A 35 4.96 7.65 -53.74
C SER A 35 4.20 8.14 -52.53
N THR A 36 2.89 8.29 -52.72
CA THR A 36 1.89 8.26 -51.66
C THR A 36 2.04 6.95 -50.89
N SER A 37 2.71 7.01 -49.75
CA SER A 37 2.52 6.06 -48.67
C SER A 37 2.07 6.86 -47.47
N THR A 38 0.75 6.93 -47.27
CA THR A 38 0.16 7.26 -45.97
C THR A 38 0.49 6.10 -45.03
N GLY A 39 1.76 5.99 -44.66
CA GLY A 39 2.21 5.17 -43.57
C GLY A 39 1.62 5.79 -42.32
N SER A 40 0.51 5.23 -41.87
CA SER A 40 0.02 5.40 -40.51
C SER A 40 1.21 5.09 -39.59
N VAL A 41 1.90 6.14 -39.13
CA VAL A 41 2.80 6.04 -38.00
C VAL A 41 1.88 5.80 -36.83
N SER A 42 1.56 4.52 -36.60
CA SER A 42 1.06 4.05 -35.33
C SER A 42 2.09 4.54 -34.32
N LYS A 43 1.76 5.65 -33.64
CA LYS A 43 2.51 6.16 -32.50
C LYS A 43 2.52 5.01 -31.51
N MET A 44 3.56 4.18 -31.55
CA MET A 44 3.91 3.33 -30.43
C MET A 44 4.05 4.31 -29.28
N VAL A 45 3.05 4.32 -28.40
CA VAL A 45 3.14 4.94 -27.09
C VAL A 45 4.32 4.23 -26.45
N LYS A 46 5.50 4.87 -26.52
CA LYS A 46 6.68 4.44 -25.78
C LYS A 46 6.21 4.48 -24.34
N LYS A 47 5.90 3.31 -23.77
CA LYS A 47 5.58 3.21 -22.35
C LYS A 47 6.71 3.94 -21.63
N ASP A 48 6.37 4.96 -20.86
CA ASP A 48 7.37 5.83 -20.26
C ASP A 48 8.33 4.96 -19.47
N ARG A 49 9.60 4.93 -19.90
CA ARG A 49 10.63 4.08 -19.28
C ARG A 49 10.76 4.40 -17.79
N LEU A 50 10.47 5.66 -17.42
CA LEU A 50 10.37 6.09 -16.03
C LEU A 50 9.18 5.46 -15.31
N ALA A 51 7.98 5.45 -15.90
CA ALA A 51 6.80 4.82 -15.31
C ALA A 51 7.01 3.31 -15.10
N GLU A 52 7.69 2.65 -16.05
CA GLU A 52 8.06 1.25 -15.93
C GLU A 52 9.06 1.01 -14.79
N ALA A 53 10.10 1.85 -14.67
CA ALA A 53 11.08 1.76 -13.59
C ALA A 53 10.45 2.04 -12.21
N VAL A 54 9.58 3.04 -12.10
CA VAL A 54 8.86 3.36 -10.85
C VAL A 54 7.91 2.24 -10.47
N THR A 55 7.20 1.66 -11.44
CA THR A 55 6.32 0.50 -11.20
C THR A 55 7.13 -0.72 -10.75
N SER A 56 8.28 -0.99 -11.40
CA SER A 56 9.18 -2.07 -11.03
C SER A 56 9.75 -1.89 -9.61
N PHE A 57 10.14 -0.66 -9.26
CA PHE A 57 10.59 -0.33 -7.92
C PHE A 57 9.47 -0.50 -6.88
N ALA A 58 8.27 0.00 -7.16
CA ALA A 58 7.13 -0.13 -6.25
C ALA A 58 6.77 -1.60 -5.99
N ASN A 59 6.79 -2.43 -7.03
CA ASN A 59 6.57 -3.87 -6.90
C ASN A 59 7.68 -4.53 -6.05
N SER A 60 8.95 -4.24 -6.34
CA SER A 60 10.08 -4.79 -5.58
C SER A 60 10.05 -4.35 -4.11
N PHE A 61 9.65 -3.12 -3.83
CA PHE A 61 9.49 -2.62 -2.47
C PHE A 61 8.33 -3.32 -1.75
N ASN A 62 7.19 -3.49 -2.41
CA ASN A 62 6.06 -4.21 -1.85
C ASN A 62 6.42 -5.68 -1.56
N ASP A 63 7.11 -6.35 -2.49
CA ASP A 63 7.60 -7.72 -2.31
C ASP A 63 8.59 -7.81 -1.14
N TYR A 64 9.48 -6.82 -1.00
CA TYR A 64 10.39 -6.73 0.14
C TYR A 64 9.63 -6.56 1.46
N VAL A 65 8.67 -5.63 1.54
CA VAL A 65 7.86 -5.40 2.74
C VAL A 65 7.08 -6.66 3.11
N GLN A 66 6.42 -7.30 2.16
CA GLN A 66 5.70 -8.57 2.39
C GLN A 66 6.66 -9.67 2.83
N SER A 67 7.85 -9.78 2.24
CA SER A 67 8.85 -10.76 2.66
C SER A 67 9.32 -10.55 4.10
N LYS A 68 9.40 -9.29 4.57
CA LYS A 68 9.76 -8.96 5.96
C LYS A 68 8.65 -9.27 6.94
N ILE A 69 7.41 -8.97 6.59
CA ILE A 69 6.23 -9.32 7.39
C ILE A 69 6.08 -10.85 7.50
N ASN A 70 6.32 -11.56 6.40
CA ASN A 70 6.19 -13.02 6.33
C ASN A 70 7.39 -13.74 6.98
N MET A 71 8.60 -13.14 6.99
CA MET A 71 9.76 -13.69 7.71
C MET A 71 9.61 -13.61 9.22
N THR A 72 8.89 -12.61 9.73
CA THR A 72 8.46 -12.56 11.12
C THR A 72 7.23 -13.44 11.30
N SER A 73 7.38 -14.76 11.14
CA SER A 73 6.37 -15.72 11.59
C SER A 73 6.27 -15.56 13.11
N LYS A 74 5.31 -14.74 13.52
CA LYS A 74 5.02 -14.45 14.91
C LYS A 74 4.40 -15.70 15.50
N ALA A 75 5.00 -16.21 16.58
CA ALA A 75 4.44 -17.35 17.29
C ALA A 75 2.97 -17.07 17.61
N SER A 76 2.11 -18.05 17.34
CA SER A 76 0.69 -17.94 17.63
C SER A 76 0.48 -17.78 19.13
N GLY A 77 -0.63 -17.15 19.49
CA GLY A 77 -1.01 -16.98 20.88
C GLY A 77 -0.96 -18.23 21.73
N LYS A 78 -1.46 -19.31 21.12
CA LYS A 78 -1.52 -20.63 21.73
C LYS A 78 -0.12 -21.22 21.98
N GLU A 79 0.81 -21.05 21.05
CA GLU A 79 2.20 -21.49 21.24
C GLU A 79 2.88 -20.74 22.38
N ILE A 80 2.67 -19.43 22.46
CA ILE A 80 3.20 -18.62 23.56
C ILE A 80 2.59 -19.04 24.89
N TYR A 81 1.26 -19.25 24.93
CA TYR A 81 0.56 -19.72 26.13
C TYR A 81 1.07 -21.10 26.58
N ASP A 82 1.24 -22.07 25.67
CA ASP A 82 1.73 -23.40 26.00
C ASP A 82 3.17 -23.38 26.56
N VAL A 83 4.02 -22.48 26.09
CA VAL A 83 5.38 -22.32 26.64
C VAL A 83 5.35 -21.63 28.00
N VAL A 84 4.61 -20.53 28.14
CA VAL A 84 4.60 -19.71 29.36
C VAL A 84 3.86 -20.41 30.51
N SER A 85 2.82 -21.20 30.22
CA SER A 85 2.08 -21.99 31.22
C SER A 85 2.89 -23.12 31.85
N LYS A 86 3.97 -23.59 31.19
CA LYS A 86 4.90 -24.59 31.73
C LYS A 86 5.92 -24.02 32.71
N VAL A 87 5.97 -22.69 32.88
CA VAL A 87 6.91 -22.05 33.81
C VAL A 87 6.35 -22.14 35.22
N ASP A 88 7.03 -22.89 36.08
CA ASP A 88 6.65 -23.05 37.47
C ASP A 88 6.63 -21.71 38.23
N GLY A 89 5.65 -21.55 39.12
CA GLY A 89 5.52 -20.37 39.98
C GLY A 89 4.88 -19.16 39.32
N ILE A 90 4.46 -19.24 38.06
CA ILE A 90 3.69 -18.18 37.39
C ILE A 90 2.19 -18.42 37.58
N LEU A 91 1.48 -17.40 38.03
CA LEU A 91 0.02 -17.44 38.15
C LEU A 91 -0.64 -17.29 36.78
N ARG A 92 -1.78 -17.95 36.58
CA ARG A 92 -2.52 -17.95 35.31
C ARG A 92 -2.76 -16.55 34.73
N HIS A 93 -3.19 -15.58 35.54
CA HIS A 93 -3.38 -14.20 35.07
C HIS A 93 -2.09 -13.55 34.55
N GLN A 94 -0.93 -13.90 35.10
CA GLN A 94 0.37 -13.40 34.62
C GLN A 94 0.74 -14.06 33.30
N VAL A 95 0.48 -15.37 33.14
CA VAL A 95 0.62 -16.06 31.85
C VAL A 95 -0.19 -15.35 30.78
N LEU A 96 -1.48 -15.12 31.03
CA LEU A 96 -2.37 -14.44 30.10
C LEU A 96 -1.92 -13.00 29.79
N LYS A 97 -1.46 -12.24 30.80
CA LYS A 97 -0.92 -10.89 30.61
C LYS A 97 0.33 -10.87 29.74
N VAL A 98 1.22 -11.85 29.92
CA VAL A 98 2.41 -12.02 29.07
C VAL A 98 2.00 -12.35 27.65
N VAL A 99 1.09 -13.31 27.46
CA VAL A 99 0.56 -13.68 26.15
C VAL A 99 -0.07 -12.48 25.42
N LYS A 100 -0.89 -11.68 26.12
CA LYS A 100 -1.50 -10.44 25.57
C LYS A 100 -0.45 -9.46 25.03
N LYS A 101 0.69 -9.27 25.72
CA LYS A 101 1.77 -8.36 25.25
C LYS A 101 2.38 -8.77 23.91
N PHE A 102 2.30 -10.05 23.58
CA PHE A 102 2.82 -10.55 22.31
C PHE A 102 1.76 -10.55 21.21
N MET A 103 0.52 -10.12 21.43
CA MET A 103 -0.55 -10.20 20.44
C MET A 103 -0.88 -8.84 19.82
N ASN A 104 -1.46 -8.89 18.61
CA ASN A 104 -2.18 -7.75 18.06
C ASN A 104 -3.67 -7.96 18.27
N MET A 105 -4.48 -6.90 18.22
CA MET A 105 -5.93 -6.96 18.43
C MET A 105 -6.65 -8.14 17.73
N PRO A 106 -6.41 -8.46 16.44
CA PRO A 106 -7.05 -9.62 15.80
C PRO A 106 -6.68 -10.97 16.43
N ASP A 107 -5.42 -11.13 16.85
CA ASP A 107 -4.90 -12.34 17.47
C ASP A 107 -5.45 -12.52 18.89
N GLU A 108 -5.70 -11.42 19.62
CA GLU A 108 -6.29 -11.44 20.96
C GLU A 108 -7.71 -12.00 20.95
N PHE A 109 -8.53 -11.62 19.96
CA PHE A 109 -9.89 -12.17 19.83
C PHE A 109 -9.87 -13.65 19.48
N GLN A 110 -8.92 -14.08 18.68
CA GLN A 110 -8.77 -15.50 18.36
C GLN A 110 -8.34 -16.28 19.61
N MET A 111 -7.37 -15.77 20.37
CA MET A 111 -6.96 -16.35 21.64
C MET A 111 -8.14 -16.49 22.62
N LEU A 112 -8.97 -15.46 22.74
CA LEU A 112 -10.15 -15.50 23.61
C LEU A 112 -11.13 -16.62 23.25
N LYS A 113 -11.26 -16.96 21.96
CA LYS A 113 -12.11 -18.08 21.52
C LYS A 113 -11.52 -19.44 21.86
N ASP A 114 -10.19 -19.54 21.80
CA ASP A 114 -9.44 -20.78 22.02
C ASP A 114 -9.23 -21.09 23.51
N LEU A 115 -9.38 -20.10 24.39
CA LEU A 115 -9.31 -20.24 25.83
C LEU A 115 -10.49 -21.03 26.41
N HIS A 116 -10.23 -21.69 27.54
CA HIS A 116 -11.26 -22.38 28.30
C HIS A 116 -12.17 -21.38 29.04
N GLU A 117 -13.43 -21.74 29.31
CA GLU A 117 -14.44 -20.78 29.81
C GLU A 117 -14.03 -20.08 31.12
N ASP A 118 -13.33 -20.79 32.00
CA ASP A 118 -12.78 -20.28 33.26
C ASP A 118 -11.63 -19.30 33.07
N GLU A 119 -10.93 -19.37 31.93
CA GLU A 119 -9.82 -18.48 31.57
C GLU A 119 -10.29 -17.26 30.76
N LYS A 120 -11.44 -17.37 30.09
CA LYS A 120 -12.04 -16.24 29.34
C LYS A 120 -12.37 -15.07 30.25
N LEU A 121 -12.85 -15.34 31.46
CA LEU A 121 -13.14 -14.29 32.45
C LEU A 121 -11.86 -13.57 32.89
N ASP A 122 -10.78 -14.32 33.15
CA ASP A 122 -9.47 -13.76 33.48
C ASP A 122 -8.92 -12.92 32.30
N TRP A 123 -9.14 -13.36 31.07
CA TRP A 123 -8.78 -12.62 29.86
C TRP A 123 -9.56 -11.31 29.67
N ILE A 124 -10.89 -11.34 29.91
CA ILE A 124 -11.74 -10.15 29.84
C ILE A 124 -11.37 -9.15 30.95
N LEU A 125 -11.02 -9.64 32.14
CA LEU A 125 -10.57 -8.77 33.23
C LEU A 125 -9.28 -8.03 32.88
N LEU A 126 -8.35 -8.70 32.18
CA LEU A 126 -7.11 -8.08 31.65
C LEU A 126 -7.35 -6.98 30.60
N TRP A 127 -8.53 -6.91 29.99
CA TRP A 127 -8.92 -5.78 29.13
C TRP A 127 -9.44 -4.59 29.92
N SER A 128 -9.88 -4.81 31.15
CA SER A 128 -10.42 -3.75 32.02
C SER A 128 -9.34 -3.10 32.90
N GLU A 129 -8.17 -3.73 33.01
CA GLU A 129 -7.03 -3.28 33.84
C GLU A 129 -6.04 -2.33 33.13
N GLU A 130 -6.40 -1.81 31.95
CA GLU A 130 -5.52 -0.96 31.11
C GLU A 130 -5.80 0.54 31.28
#